data_AF-A0A9D2KF24-F1
#
_entry.id   AF-A0A9D2KF24-F1
#
_cell.length_a   1.000
_cell.length_b   1.000
_cell.length_c   1.000
_cell.angle_alpha   90.00
_cell.angle_beta   90.00
_cell.angle_gamma   90.00
#
_symmetry.space_group_name_H-M   'P 1'
#
loop_
_entity.id
_entity.type
_entity.pdbx_description
1 polymer ?
#
loop_
_entity_poly.entity_id
_entity_poly.type
_entity_poly.pdbx_seq_one_letter_code
_entity_poly.pdbx_strand_id
1 'polypeptide(L)'
;MLEKFRKTMRNWVTKVYIDITGSPLKQGENLASQGEAASDPAMSELLCRAAAEGAVLLENDGTLPLKDKFALFGRTQADSFYTGYCSGGDVIKPYQVSILEGILKERGLAPDLELLETYRKWAKEHPVDHGYWGNWPLNYPEMPLTEDFVKGVAARAETAVVVLGRAAGEDRDCLLQEGSYYLKAEERNMLALAKKYFKKLVVLLNIGNIIDFSWVDEFSPNAVLLLWQGGMETGNACAKLLSGAVSPSGKLSMTIAKRYEDYPASNFGDASHTDYTEDIYVGYRYFETFAKEKVRYPFGYGLSYTTFSVDPSLTYAQQGAEICVKVKNTGKCAGRCAVQVYVQKPFGKDGNPKRELVGFYKTGLLPAGGEEEAVISVPVYRVTTYDEETSSEVLLGGEYVFFAGEDVRSAKEAGRVATEGRVLRHLAERGAPRKPFPVFRAED
;
A
#
# COMPACT_ATOMS: atom_id res chain seq x y z
N MET A 1 6.72 35.19 -27.21
CA MET A 1 5.34 35.14 -27.75
C MET A 1 5.17 34.01 -28.78
N LEU A 2 6.03 33.93 -29.80
CA LEU A 2 6.02 32.84 -30.80
C LEU A 2 6.15 31.43 -30.20
N GLU A 3 6.95 31.28 -29.15
CA GLU A 3 7.23 29.98 -28.53
C GLU A 3 6.03 29.45 -27.71
N LYS A 4 5.32 30.35 -27.02
CA LYS A 4 4.02 30.06 -26.41
C LYS A 4 2.99 29.64 -27.46
N PHE A 5 2.93 30.35 -28.58
CA PHE A 5 2.04 30.01 -29.68
C PHE A 5 2.36 28.64 -30.31
N ARG A 6 3.65 28.33 -30.54
CA ARG A 6 4.09 27.02 -31.02
C ARG A 6 3.78 25.89 -30.04
N LYS A 7 3.94 26.11 -28.74
CA LYS A 7 3.56 25.14 -27.70
C LYS A 7 2.06 24.89 -27.68
N THR A 8 1.25 25.95 -27.75
CA THR A 8 -0.21 25.83 -27.79
C THR A 8 -0.69 25.12 -29.06
N MET A 9 -0.15 25.48 -30.23
CA MET A 9 -0.45 24.82 -31.51
C MET A 9 -0.05 23.34 -31.52
N ARG A 10 1.14 23.02 -31.01
CA ARG A 10 1.59 21.63 -30.88
C ARG A 10 0.67 20.82 -29.95
N ASN A 11 0.31 21.36 -28.79
CA ASN A 11 -0.61 20.68 -27.88
C ASN A 11 -1.99 20.47 -28.50
N TRP A 12 -2.48 21.45 -29.27
CA TRP A 12 -3.74 21.35 -30.00
C TRP A 12 -3.69 20.31 -31.13
N VAL A 13 -2.61 20.30 -31.92
CA VAL A 13 -2.38 19.30 -32.98
C VAL A 13 -2.22 17.90 -32.38
N THR A 14 -1.48 17.75 -31.28
CA THR A 14 -1.34 16.48 -30.56
C THR A 14 -2.68 16.01 -30.01
N LYS A 15 -3.51 16.92 -29.48
CA LYS A 15 -4.87 16.59 -29.04
C LYS A 15 -5.73 16.09 -30.20
N VAL A 16 -5.79 16.84 -31.29
CA VAL A 16 -6.56 16.45 -32.50
C VAL A 16 -6.04 15.15 -33.10
N TYR A 17 -4.72 14.93 -33.10
CA TYR A 17 -4.11 13.69 -33.57
C TYR A 17 -4.50 12.51 -32.68
N ILE A 18 -4.39 12.63 -31.34
CA ILE A 18 -4.83 11.58 -30.40
C ILE A 18 -6.33 11.31 -30.52
N ASP A 19 -7.15 12.35 -30.71
CA ASP A 19 -8.60 12.25 -30.90
C ASP A 19 -8.95 11.49 -32.20
N ILE A 20 -8.14 11.64 -33.27
CA ILE A 20 -8.36 11.01 -34.58
C ILE A 20 -7.75 9.60 -34.67
N THR A 21 -6.52 9.41 -34.19
CA THR A 21 -5.75 8.18 -34.43
C THR A 21 -5.75 7.21 -33.26
N GLY A 22 -6.19 7.66 -32.07
CA GLY A 22 -5.86 7.00 -30.82
C GLY A 22 -4.36 7.11 -30.51
N SER A 23 -3.98 6.95 -29.23
CA SER A 23 -2.57 6.75 -28.86
C SER A 23 -2.11 5.38 -29.38
N PRO A 24 -0.87 5.20 -29.85
CA PRO A 24 -0.34 3.86 -30.12
C PRO A 24 -0.27 2.97 -28.86
N LEU A 25 -0.37 3.56 -27.66
CA LEU A 25 -0.53 2.87 -26.37
C LEU A 25 -2.00 2.62 -25.98
N LYS A 26 -2.98 3.21 -26.69
CA LYS A 26 -4.40 2.87 -26.49
C LYS A 26 -4.64 1.45 -27.00
N GLN A 27 -4.77 0.51 -26.08
CA GLN A 27 -5.59 -0.66 -26.36
C GLN A 27 -7.04 -0.20 -26.50
N GLY A 28 -7.48 0.08 -27.73
CA GLY A 28 -8.88 0.11 -28.14
C GLY A 28 -9.94 0.69 -27.18
N GLU A 29 -9.69 1.81 -26.49
CA GLU A 29 -10.72 2.48 -25.64
C GLU A 29 -12.02 2.80 -26.42
N ASN A 30 -11.95 2.94 -27.75
CA ASN A 30 -13.10 3.29 -28.59
C ASN A 30 -13.96 2.09 -29.02
N LEU A 31 -13.60 0.87 -28.63
CA LEU A 31 -14.50 -0.27 -28.73
C LEU A 31 -15.04 -0.52 -27.32
N ALA A 32 -16.19 0.08 -27.01
CA ALA A 32 -16.97 -0.37 -25.85
C ALA A 32 -17.10 -1.89 -25.96
N SER A 33 -16.41 -2.62 -25.09
CA SER A 33 -16.44 -4.06 -25.11
C SER A 33 -17.90 -4.46 -24.88
N GLN A 34 -18.50 -5.17 -25.83
CA GLN A 34 -19.90 -5.63 -25.73
C GLN A 34 -20.00 -6.86 -24.82
N GLY A 35 -19.26 -6.86 -23.71
CA GLY A 35 -19.34 -7.91 -22.70
C GLY A 35 -20.54 -7.66 -21.79
N GLU A 36 -21.35 -8.69 -21.56
CA GLU A 36 -22.39 -8.63 -20.54
C GLU A 36 -21.75 -8.67 -19.15
N ALA A 37 -22.18 -7.76 -18.28
CA ALA A 37 -21.75 -7.77 -16.90
C ALA A 37 -22.43 -8.93 -16.15
N ALA A 38 -21.66 -9.94 -15.76
CA ALA A 38 -22.15 -11.07 -14.98
C ALA A 38 -21.74 -10.93 -13.50
N SER A 39 -22.65 -11.27 -12.59
CA SER A 39 -22.40 -11.27 -11.14
C SER A 39 -22.54 -12.69 -10.60
N ASP A 40 -21.47 -13.22 -10.02
CA ASP A 40 -21.46 -14.48 -9.26
C ASP A 40 -21.28 -14.16 -7.76
N PRO A 41 -22.20 -14.54 -6.87
CA PRO A 41 -22.06 -14.31 -5.43
C PRO A 41 -20.74 -14.82 -4.83
N ALA A 42 -20.19 -15.94 -5.35
CA ALA A 42 -18.91 -16.47 -4.89
C ALA A 42 -17.74 -15.54 -5.26
N MET A 43 -17.83 -14.88 -6.42
CA MET A 43 -16.87 -13.85 -6.84
C MET A 43 -16.94 -12.63 -5.91
N SER A 44 -18.15 -12.13 -5.63
CA SER A 44 -18.36 -11.01 -4.71
C SER A 44 -17.77 -11.29 -3.32
N GLU A 45 -18.00 -12.48 -2.78
CA GLU A 45 -17.44 -12.87 -1.48
C GLU A 45 -15.91 -12.93 -1.52
N LEU A 46 -15.34 -13.53 -2.55
CA LEU A 46 -13.89 -13.65 -2.72
C LEU A 46 -13.22 -12.27 -2.84
N LEU A 47 -13.80 -11.37 -3.63
CA LEU A 47 -13.28 -10.01 -3.83
C LEU A 47 -13.38 -9.17 -2.55
N CYS A 48 -14.50 -9.27 -1.85
CA CYS A 48 -14.68 -8.61 -0.55
C CYS A 48 -13.64 -9.11 0.47
N ARG A 49 -13.40 -10.43 0.52
CA ARG A 49 -12.36 -11.02 1.38
C ARG A 49 -10.96 -10.56 0.98
N ALA A 50 -10.64 -10.55 -0.32
CA ALA A 50 -9.33 -10.12 -0.81
C ALA A 50 -9.05 -8.65 -0.47
N ALA A 51 -10.03 -7.77 -0.67
CA ALA A 51 -9.93 -6.36 -0.29
C ALA A 51 -9.76 -6.19 1.23
N ALA A 52 -10.52 -6.93 2.04
CA ALA A 52 -10.40 -6.85 3.50
C ALA A 52 -9.05 -7.40 4.02
N GLU A 53 -8.56 -8.49 3.43
CA GLU A 53 -7.28 -9.10 3.82
C GLU A 53 -6.05 -8.34 3.29
N GLY A 54 -6.22 -7.50 2.27
CA GLY A 54 -5.18 -6.61 1.74
C GLY A 54 -5.08 -5.27 2.46
N ALA A 55 -6.13 -4.85 3.19
CA ALA A 55 -6.12 -3.61 3.95
C ALA A 55 -5.13 -3.65 5.11
N VAL A 56 -4.42 -2.54 5.33
CA VAL A 56 -3.32 -2.45 6.31
C VAL A 56 -3.68 -1.45 7.40
N LEU A 57 -3.78 -1.92 8.64
CA LEU A 57 -3.95 -1.05 9.80
C LEU A 57 -2.57 -0.52 10.23
N LEU A 58 -2.38 0.80 10.23
CA LEU A 58 -1.08 1.42 10.50
C LEU A 58 -0.97 1.94 11.94
N GLU A 59 -2.06 2.55 12.42
CA GLU A 59 -2.20 3.07 13.77
C GLU A 59 -3.53 2.58 14.35
N ASN A 60 -3.54 2.24 15.63
CA ASN A 60 -4.78 1.96 16.38
C ASN A 60 -4.52 1.95 17.89
N ASP A 61 -5.15 2.86 18.63
CA ASP A 61 -5.14 2.88 20.10
C ASP A 61 -6.26 2.04 20.76
N GLY A 62 -6.96 1.23 19.95
CA GLY A 62 -8.17 0.50 20.36
C GLY A 62 -9.47 1.20 19.96
N THR A 63 -9.38 2.33 19.23
CA THR A 63 -10.53 3.00 18.63
C THR A 63 -11.22 2.15 17.56
N LEU A 64 -10.47 1.41 16.75
CA LEU A 64 -11.02 0.39 15.85
C LEU A 64 -10.98 -1.01 16.49
N PRO A 65 -12.00 -1.86 16.27
CA PRO A 65 -13.21 -1.62 15.48
C PRO A 65 -14.19 -0.65 16.15
N LEU A 66 -15.01 0.03 15.35
CA LEU A 66 -15.99 1.01 15.80
C LEU A 66 -17.13 0.32 16.58
N LYS A 67 -17.51 0.91 17.71
CA LYS A 67 -18.61 0.44 18.56
C LYS A 67 -19.70 1.48 18.76
N ASP A 68 -19.29 2.74 18.82
CA ASP A 68 -20.16 3.87 19.09
C ASP A 68 -20.53 4.61 17.80
N LYS A 69 -21.48 5.54 17.94
CA LYS A 69 -21.90 6.39 16.83
C LYS A 69 -20.74 7.26 16.34
N PHE A 70 -20.55 7.34 15.02
CA PHE A 70 -19.46 8.08 14.38
C PHE A 70 -19.95 8.98 13.25
N ALA A 71 -19.18 10.01 12.92
CA ALA A 71 -19.42 10.92 11.80
C ALA A 71 -18.42 10.62 10.66
N LEU A 72 -18.93 10.27 9.47
CA LEU A 72 -18.11 9.97 8.30
C LEU A 72 -17.94 11.20 7.41
N PHE A 73 -16.71 11.68 7.29
CA PHE A 73 -16.31 12.84 6.50
C PHE A 73 -15.47 12.44 5.28
N GLY A 74 -15.35 13.37 4.35
CA GLY A 74 -14.60 13.24 3.11
C GLY A 74 -15.47 12.71 1.99
N ARG A 75 -15.41 13.34 0.81
CA ARG A 75 -16.33 13.01 -0.28
C ARG A 75 -16.11 11.62 -0.87
N THR A 76 -14.90 11.07 -0.74
CA THR A 76 -14.52 9.77 -1.29
C THR A 76 -15.19 8.61 -0.56
N GLN A 77 -15.90 8.89 0.53
CA GLN A 77 -16.88 7.95 1.07
C GLN A 77 -17.99 7.62 0.07
N ALA A 78 -18.48 8.61 -0.69
CA ALA A 78 -19.55 8.46 -1.67
C ALA A 78 -18.97 8.18 -3.06
N ASP A 79 -17.88 8.89 -3.40
CA ASP A 79 -17.15 8.74 -4.66
C ASP A 79 -15.85 7.98 -4.43
N SER A 80 -15.99 6.73 -3.99
CA SER A 80 -14.83 5.89 -3.71
C SER A 80 -14.03 5.59 -4.98
N PHE A 81 -12.71 5.51 -4.82
CA PHE A 81 -11.82 4.97 -5.83
C PHE A 81 -11.83 3.44 -5.73
N TYR A 82 -12.27 2.78 -6.79
CA TYR A 82 -12.36 1.32 -6.84
C TYR A 82 -11.10 0.69 -7.43
N THR A 83 -10.43 1.40 -8.33
CA THR A 83 -9.23 0.98 -9.08
C THR A 83 -8.41 2.22 -9.45
N GLY A 84 -7.20 2.00 -9.99
CA GLY A 84 -6.49 3.03 -10.75
C GLY A 84 -7.20 3.33 -12.07
N TYR A 85 -6.72 4.34 -12.79
CA TYR A 85 -7.19 4.66 -14.13
C TYR A 85 -6.54 3.76 -15.19
N CYS A 86 -7.05 3.86 -16.43
CA CYS A 86 -6.56 3.16 -17.61
C CYS A 86 -7.01 1.70 -17.68
N SER A 87 -6.20 0.82 -18.29
CA SER A 87 -6.54 -0.59 -18.57
C SER A 87 -7.10 -1.35 -17.36
N GLY A 88 -6.58 -1.07 -16.15
CA GLY A 88 -7.07 -1.65 -14.89
C GLY A 88 -8.37 -1.04 -14.33
N GLY A 89 -8.80 0.11 -14.83
CA GLY A 89 -10.01 0.84 -14.41
C GLY A 89 -11.18 0.78 -15.40
N ASP A 90 -10.93 0.43 -16.66
CA ASP A 90 -11.95 0.35 -17.73
C ASP A 90 -12.72 -0.98 -17.74
N VAL A 91 -12.74 -1.68 -16.60
CA VAL A 91 -13.52 -2.91 -16.41
C VAL A 91 -15.02 -2.58 -16.38
N ILE A 92 -15.79 -3.19 -17.29
CA ILE A 92 -17.26 -3.18 -17.23
C ILE A 92 -17.72 -4.08 -16.08
N LYS A 93 -17.93 -3.45 -14.92
CA LYS A 93 -18.39 -4.10 -13.69
C LYS A 93 -19.93 -4.17 -13.62
N PRO A 94 -20.51 -5.26 -13.07
CA PRO A 94 -21.96 -5.39 -12.89
C PRO A 94 -22.52 -4.42 -11.85
N TYR A 95 -21.69 -4.02 -10.88
CA TYR A 95 -21.99 -3.03 -9.86
C TYR A 95 -20.68 -2.55 -9.23
N GLN A 96 -20.78 -1.59 -8.31
CA GLN A 96 -19.73 -1.23 -7.36
C GLN A 96 -20.40 -0.76 -6.07
N VAL A 97 -19.72 -0.92 -4.94
CA VAL A 97 -20.23 -0.49 -3.63
C VAL A 97 -19.26 0.51 -3.02
N SER A 98 -19.68 1.77 -2.95
CA SER A 98 -18.93 2.84 -2.28
C SER A 98 -18.78 2.57 -0.78
N ILE A 99 -17.80 3.21 -0.15
CA ILE A 99 -17.58 3.12 1.30
C ILE A 99 -18.84 3.50 2.08
N LEU A 100 -19.53 4.57 1.68
CA LEU A 100 -20.79 5.02 2.26
C LEU A 100 -21.87 3.92 2.14
N GLU A 101 -22.04 3.33 0.96
CA GLU A 101 -23.05 2.27 0.75
C GLU A 101 -22.74 1.00 1.54
N GLY A 102 -21.46 0.61 1.64
CA GLY A 102 -21.04 -0.53 2.46
C GLY A 102 -21.35 -0.29 3.94
N ILE A 103 -21.02 0.90 4.45
CA ILE A 103 -21.28 1.29 5.84
C ILE A 103 -22.78 1.29 6.16
N LEU A 104 -23.64 1.77 5.24
CA LEU A 104 -25.10 1.74 5.44
C LEU A 104 -25.69 0.32 5.48
N LYS A 105 -25.04 -0.66 4.83
CA LYS A 105 -25.50 -2.05 4.81
C LYS A 105 -25.06 -2.83 6.05
N GLU A 106 -23.98 -2.41 6.70
CA GLU A 106 -23.35 -3.12 7.81
C GLU A 106 -24.05 -2.79 9.15
N ARG A 107 -24.83 -3.76 9.67
CA ARG A 107 -25.62 -3.58 10.90
C ARG A 107 -24.80 -3.31 12.15
N GLY A 108 -23.51 -3.66 12.15
CA GLY A 108 -22.59 -3.40 13.25
C GLY A 108 -22.10 -1.96 13.35
N LEU A 109 -22.52 -1.07 12.45
CA LEU A 109 -22.08 0.31 12.38
C LEU A 109 -23.24 1.29 12.63
N ALA A 110 -22.93 2.39 13.32
CA ALA A 110 -23.87 3.47 13.60
C ALA A 110 -23.33 4.81 13.07
N PRO A 111 -23.39 5.09 11.76
CA PRO A 111 -22.98 6.39 11.23
C PRO A 111 -23.99 7.50 11.57
N ASP A 112 -23.54 8.75 11.57
CA ASP A 112 -24.43 9.92 11.57
C ASP A 112 -25.12 10.06 10.21
N LEU A 113 -26.38 9.58 10.14
CA LEU A 113 -27.16 9.52 8.90
C LEU A 113 -27.42 10.90 8.27
N GLU A 114 -27.51 11.96 9.09
CA GLU A 114 -27.71 13.33 8.61
C GLU A 114 -26.48 13.84 7.85
N LEU A 115 -25.28 13.57 8.38
CA LEU A 115 -24.04 13.89 7.69
C LEU A 115 -23.89 13.07 6.40
N LEU A 116 -24.20 11.77 6.43
CA LEU A 116 -24.13 10.91 5.24
C LEU A 116 -25.03 11.45 4.11
N GLU A 117 -26.26 11.83 4.44
CA GLU A 117 -27.19 12.38 3.44
C GLU A 117 -26.71 13.76 2.93
N THR A 118 -26.08 14.57 3.80
CA THR A 118 -25.45 15.84 3.40
C THR A 118 -24.37 15.60 2.33
N TYR A 119 -23.44 14.68 2.57
CA TYR A 119 -22.40 14.33 1.60
C TYR A 119 -22.98 13.72 0.32
N ARG A 120 -23.97 12.82 0.43
CA ARG A 120 -24.65 12.23 -0.75
C ARG A 120 -25.29 13.29 -1.62
N LYS A 121 -26.01 14.24 -1.02
CA LYS A 121 -26.64 15.35 -1.74
C LYS A 121 -25.57 16.25 -2.37
N TRP A 122 -24.54 16.62 -1.61
CA TRP A 122 -23.47 17.48 -2.11
C TRP A 122 -22.72 16.85 -3.29
N ALA A 123 -22.36 15.56 -3.20
CA ALA A 123 -21.68 14.83 -4.28
C ALA A 123 -22.54 14.76 -5.55
N LYS A 124 -23.86 14.60 -5.42
CA LYS A 124 -24.79 14.65 -6.56
C LYS A 124 -24.86 16.03 -7.22
N GLU A 125 -24.78 17.10 -6.42
CA GLU A 125 -24.76 18.49 -6.89
C GLU A 125 -23.38 18.90 -7.45
N HIS A 126 -22.32 18.17 -7.11
CA HIS A 126 -20.93 18.42 -7.52
C HIS A 126 -20.30 17.15 -8.14
N PRO A 127 -20.79 16.71 -9.32
CA PRO A 127 -20.31 15.50 -9.96
C PRO A 127 -18.81 15.57 -10.25
N VAL A 128 -18.14 14.42 -10.15
CA VAL A 128 -16.72 14.28 -10.51
C VAL A 128 -16.56 14.40 -12.02
N ASP A 129 -15.63 15.25 -12.46
CA ASP A 129 -15.05 15.12 -13.80
C ASP A 129 -14.00 14.01 -13.77
N HIS A 130 -14.31 12.88 -14.39
CA HIS A 130 -13.40 11.73 -14.44
C HIS A 130 -12.27 11.93 -15.46
N GLY A 131 -12.30 12.98 -16.29
CA GLY A 131 -11.27 13.23 -17.29
C GLY A 131 -11.21 12.17 -18.39
N TYR A 132 -10.04 12.03 -19.01
CA TYR A 132 -9.77 11.11 -20.13
C TYR A 132 -8.32 10.64 -20.06
N TRP A 133 -7.90 9.79 -21.02
CA TRP A 133 -6.55 9.22 -21.08
C TRP A 133 -5.42 10.21 -20.75
N GLY A 134 -4.59 9.85 -19.76
CA GLY A 134 -3.48 10.65 -19.23
C GLY A 134 -3.89 11.94 -18.51
N ASN A 135 -5.19 12.20 -18.32
CA ASN A 135 -5.72 13.49 -17.82
C ASN A 135 -6.86 13.32 -16.78
N TRP A 136 -6.97 12.16 -16.14
CA TRP A 136 -7.92 11.94 -15.03
C TRP A 136 -7.62 12.84 -13.82
N PRO A 137 -8.52 13.07 -12.87
CA PRO A 137 -8.16 13.74 -11.61
C PRO A 137 -7.27 12.84 -10.73
N LEU A 138 -6.26 13.38 -10.03
CA LEU A 138 -5.46 12.62 -9.05
C LEU A 138 -6.15 12.52 -7.67
N ASN A 139 -7.09 13.44 -7.43
CA ASN A 139 -7.98 13.50 -6.29
C ASN A 139 -9.28 14.19 -6.71
N TYR A 140 -10.35 14.00 -5.94
CA TYR A 140 -11.61 14.72 -6.18
C TYR A 140 -11.68 16.01 -5.34
N PRO A 141 -12.30 17.10 -5.82
CA PRO A 141 -12.53 18.30 -5.02
C PRO A 141 -13.36 17.97 -3.77
N GLU A 142 -12.88 18.35 -2.59
CA GLU A 142 -13.52 18.04 -1.31
C GLU A 142 -14.68 19.01 -1.00
N MET A 143 -15.65 18.56 -0.20
CA MET A 143 -16.73 19.42 0.31
C MET A 143 -16.14 20.44 1.31
N PRO A 144 -16.28 21.76 1.09
CA PRO A 144 -15.82 22.74 2.05
C PRO A 144 -16.55 22.60 3.39
N LEU A 145 -15.79 22.58 4.49
CA LEU A 145 -16.32 22.45 5.85
C LEU A 145 -16.09 23.74 6.64
N THR A 146 -17.16 24.24 7.25
CA THR A 146 -17.08 25.33 8.22
C THR A 146 -16.95 24.78 9.64
N GLU A 147 -16.37 25.58 10.53
CA GLU A 147 -16.20 25.24 11.93
C GLU A 147 -17.55 24.95 12.63
N ASP A 148 -18.54 25.81 12.43
CA ASP A 148 -19.89 25.64 13.01
C ASP A 148 -20.58 24.37 12.52
N PHE A 149 -20.42 24.01 11.24
CA PHE A 149 -20.96 22.78 10.71
C PHE A 149 -20.35 21.56 11.41
N VAL A 150 -19.01 21.49 11.46
CA VAL A 150 -18.31 20.35 12.09
C VAL A 150 -18.62 20.26 13.59
N LYS A 151 -18.68 21.40 14.29
CA LYS A 151 -19.08 21.46 15.70
C LYS A 151 -20.51 20.95 15.92
N GLY A 152 -21.44 21.28 15.02
CA GLY A 152 -22.81 20.76 15.07
C GLY A 152 -22.88 19.25 14.89
N VAL A 153 -22.08 18.69 13.98
CA VAL A 153 -21.95 17.24 13.80
C VAL A 153 -21.34 16.57 15.04
N ALA A 154 -20.31 17.17 15.63
CA ALA A 154 -19.63 16.64 16.82
C ALA A 154 -20.55 16.53 18.05
N ALA A 155 -21.66 17.30 18.09
CA ALA A 155 -22.67 17.15 19.12
C ALA A 155 -23.47 15.83 19.00
N ARG A 156 -23.36 15.11 17.88
CA ARG A 156 -24.13 13.90 17.58
C ARG A 156 -23.29 12.62 17.50
N ALA A 157 -21.97 12.71 17.53
CA ALA A 157 -21.04 11.59 17.42
C ALA A 157 -19.70 11.92 18.11
N GLU A 158 -19.10 10.95 18.80
CA GLU A 158 -17.83 11.16 19.50
C GLU A 158 -16.58 10.90 18.64
N THR A 159 -16.74 10.08 17.59
CA THR A 159 -15.65 9.68 16.68
C THR A 159 -15.88 10.29 15.32
N ALA A 160 -14.88 10.99 14.78
CA ALA A 160 -14.81 11.35 13.38
C ALA A 160 -14.05 10.26 12.61
N VAL A 161 -14.62 9.83 11.49
CA VAL A 161 -13.98 8.95 10.51
C VAL A 161 -13.82 9.77 9.23
N VAL A 162 -12.58 9.98 8.77
CA VAL A 162 -12.27 10.79 7.59
C VAL A 162 -11.78 9.88 6.47
N VAL A 163 -12.37 9.95 5.28
CA VAL A 163 -11.90 9.23 4.09
C VAL A 163 -11.09 10.17 3.21
N LEU A 164 -9.83 9.82 2.95
CA LEU A 164 -8.97 10.51 1.99
C LEU A 164 -8.75 9.58 0.79
N GLY A 165 -8.91 10.10 -0.43
CA GLY A 165 -8.78 9.28 -1.64
C GLY A 165 -7.87 9.88 -2.70
N ARG A 166 -7.20 8.98 -3.43
CA ARG A 166 -6.31 9.27 -4.55
C ARG A 166 -6.41 8.17 -5.58
N ALA A 167 -6.16 8.52 -6.84
CA ALA A 167 -5.90 7.55 -7.89
C ALA A 167 -4.76 8.00 -8.78
N ALA A 168 -4.10 7.00 -9.36
CA ALA A 168 -3.05 7.14 -10.37
C ALA A 168 -3.41 6.27 -11.57
N GLY A 169 -2.66 6.40 -12.67
CA GLY A 169 -2.89 5.64 -13.89
C GLY A 169 -1.73 5.80 -14.86
N GLU A 170 -1.87 5.19 -16.03
CA GLU A 170 -0.83 5.16 -17.06
C GLU A 170 -0.59 6.55 -17.70
N ASP A 171 0.56 6.67 -18.38
CA ASP A 171 1.03 7.85 -19.12
C ASP A 171 1.30 9.13 -18.30
N ARG A 172 1.25 9.04 -16.97
CA ARG A 172 1.67 10.12 -16.06
C ARG A 172 2.05 9.61 -14.69
N ASP A 173 3.01 10.28 -14.08
CA ASP A 173 3.38 10.03 -12.69
C ASP A 173 2.53 10.82 -11.70
N CYS A 174 2.52 10.35 -10.45
CA CYS A 174 2.11 11.18 -9.32
C CYS A 174 3.05 12.38 -9.16
N LEU A 175 2.53 13.47 -8.60
CA LEU A 175 3.23 14.73 -8.49
C LEU A 175 3.53 15.06 -7.03
N LEU A 176 4.70 15.65 -6.76
CA LEU A 176 5.07 16.18 -5.45
C LEU A 176 4.38 17.52 -5.15
N GLN A 177 3.04 17.49 -5.15
CA GLN A 177 2.19 18.66 -4.93
C GLN A 177 0.92 18.29 -4.18
N GLU A 178 0.20 19.31 -3.71
CA GLU A 178 -1.11 19.14 -3.07
C GLU A 178 -2.13 18.49 -4.01
N GLY A 179 -2.91 17.54 -3.48
CA GLY A 179 -3.88 16.77 -4.26
C GLY A 179 -3.28 15.59 -5.04
N SER A 180 -1.97 15.35 -4.91
CA SER A 180 -1.34 14.12 -5.36
C SER A 180 -0.59 13.50 -4.18
N TYR A 181 0.73 13.66 -4.07
CA TYR A 181 1.50 13.13 -2.95
C TYR A 181 1.17 13.84 -1.62
N TYR A 182 0.90 15.15 -1.64
CA TYR A 182 0.55 15.91 -0.43
C TYR A 182 -0.97 16.10 -0.29
N LEU A 183 -1.44 16.29 0.94
CA LEU A 183 -2.83 16.66 1.21
C LEU A 183 -3.14 18.07 0.69
N LYS A 184 -4.37 18.28 0.21
CA LYS A 184 -4.88 19.63 -0.11
C LYS A 184 -5.22 20.41 1.15
N ALA A 185 -5.25 21.74 1.04
CA ALA A 185 -5.69 22.64 2.10
C ALA A 185 -7.06 22.24 2.70
N GLU A 186 -8.04 21.86 1.87
CA GLU A 186 -9.37 21.46 2.32
C GLU A 186 -9.36 20.15 3.13
N GLU A 187 -8.51 19.19 2.74
CA GLU A 187 -8.34 17.92 3.46
C GLU A 187 -7.65 18.14 4.81
N ARG A 188 -6.62 19.01 4.85
CA ARG A 188 -5.97 19.42 6.10
C ARG A 188 -6.94 20.15 7.02
N ASN A 189 -7.77 21.05 6.48
CA ASN A 189 -8.82 21.73 7.24
C ASN A 189 -9.83 20.73 7.82
N MET A 190 -10.26 19.74 7.04
CA MET A 190 -11.15 18.68 7.51
C MET A 190 -10.53 17.88 8.67
N LEU A 191 -9.26 17.47 8.57
CA LEU A 191 -8.54 16.79 9.66
C LEU A 191 -8.39 17.69 10.89
N ALA A 192 -8.07 18.97 10.71
CA ALA A 192 -7.94 19.93 11.80
C ALA A 192 -9.26 20.14 12.56
N LEU A 193 -10.36 20.33 11.85
CA LEU A 193 -11.68 20.48 12.45
C LEU A 193 -12.14 19.19 13.14
N ALA A 194 -11.93 18.02 12.51
CA ALA A 194 -12.23 16.74 13.11
C ALA A 194 -11.45 16.52 14.42
N LYS A 195 -10.13 16.79 14.41
CA LYS A 195 -9.27 16.70 15.60
C LYS A 195 -9.69 17.66 16.70
N LYS A 196 -10.17 18.86 16.35
CA LYS A 196 -10.57 19.89 17.32
C LYS A 196 -11.87 19.56 18.05
N TYR A 197 -12.84 18.95 17.37
CA TYR A 197 -14.21 18.79 17.90
C TYR A 197 -14.59 17.37 18.31
N PHE A 198 -13.93 16.35 17.76
CA PHE A 198 -14.21 14.95 18.10
C PHE A 198 -13.21 14.42 19.11
N LYS A 199 -13.65 13.50 19.97
CA LYS A 199 -12.78 12.83 20.95
C LYS A 199 -11.80 11.87 20.28
N LYS A 200 -12.22 11.27 19.16
CA LYS A 200 -11.46 10.28 18.41
C LYS A 200 -11.45 10.65 16.92
N LEU A 201 -10.30 10.49 16.28
CA LEU A 201 -10.09 10.67 14.85
C LEU A 201 -9.59 9.36 14.24
N VAL A 202 -10.35 8.82 13.30
CA VAL A 202 -9.96 7.69 12.44
C VAL A 202 -9.79 8.20 11.02
N VAL A 203 -8.70 7.80 10.35
CA VAL A 203 -8.47 8.14 8.94
C VAL A 203 -8.44 6.87 8.09
N LEU A 204 -9.25 6.86 7.03
CA LEU A 204 -9.32 5.81 6.03
C LEU A 204 -8.66 6.30 4.75
N LEU A 205 -7.70 5.53 4.22
CA LEU A 205 -6.99 5.88 3.00
C LEU A 205 -7.46 4.99 1.84
N ASN A 206 -8.28 5.56 0.96
CA ASN A 206 -8.74 4.95 -0.28
C ASN A 206 -7.87 5.41 -1.46
N ILE A 207 -6.61 4.95 -1.45
CA ILE A 207 -5.53 5.42 -2.33
C ILE A 207 -4.92 4.25 -3.12
N GLY A 208 -4.55 4.48 -4.38
CA GLY A 208 -3.91 3.44 -5.22
C GLY A 208 -2.41 3.26 -4.97
N ASN A 209 -1.74 4.29 -4.48
CA ASN A 209 -0.32 4.32 -4.13
C ASN A 209 -0.13 5.11 -2.84
N ILE A 210 1.01 4.93 -2.17
CA ILE A 210 1.34 5.71 -0.97
C ILE A 210 1.42 7.21 -1.28
N ILE A 211 1.06 8.02 -0.28
CA ILE A 211 1.17 9.48 -0.27
C ILE A 211 2.14 9.90 0.83
N ASP A 212 2.27 11.20 1.09
CA ASP A 212 2.88 11.71 2.31
C ASP A 212 2.12 11.23 3.55
N PHE A 213 2.85 10.90 4.62
CA PHE A 213 2.30 10.51 5.93
C PHE A 213 2.72 11.47 7.05
N SER A 214 3.33 12.62 6.76
CA SER A 214 3.70 13.62 7.77
C SER A 214 2.51 14.15 8.57
N TRP A 215 1.32 14.17 7.96
CA TRP A 215 0.05 14.55 8.60
C TRP A 215 -0.34 13.63 9.77
N VAL A 216 0.21 12.40 9.85
CA VAL A 216 -0.01 11.51 11.00
C VAL A 216 0.58 12.12 12.27
N ASP A 217 1.78 12.71 12.20
CA ASP A 217 2.40 13.37 13.35
C ASP A 217 1.64 14.65 13.72
N GLU A 218 1.24 15.41 12.71
CA GLU A 218 0.53 16.68 12.87
C GLU A 218 -0.83 16.54 13.54
N PHE A 219 -1.62 15.54 13.13
CA PHE A 219 -3.00 15.37 13.64
C PHE A 219 -3.13 14.26 14.69
N SER A 220 -2.15 13.36 14.79
CA SER A 220 -2.14 12.23 15.73
C SER A 220 -3.49 11.50 15.75
N PRO A 221 -3.92 10.91 14.62
CA PRO A 221 -5.15 10.14 14.55
C PRO A 221 -5.08 8.91 15.48
N ASN A 222 -6.21 8.56 16.09
CA ASN A 222 -6.33 7.39 16.95
C ASN A 222 -6.22 6.07 16.15
N ALA A 223 -6.62 6.11 14.88
CA ALA A 223 -6.40 5.00 13.97
C ALA A 223 -6.21 5.45 12.52
N VAL A 224 -5.39 4.70 11.76
CA VAL A 224 -5.18 4.88 10.32
C VAL A 224 -5.31 3.54 9.64
N LEU A 225 -6.27 3.42 8.71
CA LEU A 225 -6.52 2.20 7.95
C LEU A 225 -6.32 2.48 6.46
N LEU A 226 -5.36 1.79 5.86
CA LEU A 226 -5.08 1.82 4.44
C LEU A 226 -5.93 0.78 3.71
N LEU A 227 -6.98 1.23 3.04
CA LEU A 227 -7.96 0.39 2.34
C LEU A 227 -7.50 -0.04 0.94
N TRP A 228 -6.57 0.72 0.36
CA TRP A 228 -6.24 0.66 -1.05
C TRP A 228 -7.46 0.96 -1.94
N GLN A 229 -7.57 0.28 -3.07
CA GLN A 229 -8.66 0.33 -4.03
C GLN A 229 -9.10 -1.12 -4.30
N GLY A 230 -10.11 -1.59 -3.57
CA GLY A 230 -10.50 -3.00 -3.48
C GLY A 230 -11.46 -3.48 -4.57
N GLY A 231 -11.51 -2.82 -5.72
CA GLY A 231 -12.47 -3.12 -6.79
C GLY A 231 -13.91 -2.88 -6.37
N MET A 232 -14.85 -3.59 -7.02
CA MET A 232 -16.30 -3.39 -6.83
C MET A 232 -16.81 -3.63 -5.39
N GLU A 233 -16.01 -4.31 -4.55
CA GLU A 233 -16.34 -4.66 -3.16
C GLU A 233 -15.67 -3.74 -2.12
N THR A 234 -15.02 -2.65 -2.55
CA THR A 234 -14.30 -1.70 -1.68
C THR A 234 -15.10 -1.31 -0.44
N GLY A 235 -16.36 -0.90 -0.62
CA GLY A 235 -17.20 -0.45 0.49
C GLY A 235 -17.60 -1.56 1.46
N ASN A 236 -17.95 -2.75 0.96
CA ASN A 236 -18.32 -3.88 1.80
C ASN A 236 -17.12 -4.37 2.63
N ALA A 237 -15.93 -4.42 2.03
CA ALA A 237 -14.69 -4.76 2.74
C ALA A 237 -14.36 -3.73 3.83
N CYS A 238 -14.44 -2.43 3.51
CA CYS A 238 -14.27 -1.35 4.48
C CYS A 238 -15.22 -1.49 5.67
N ALA A 239 -16.52 -1.72 5.41
CA ALA A 239 -17.52 -1.83 6.47
C ALA A 239 -17.25 -3.02 7.41
N LYS A 240 -16.88 -4.19 6.88
CA LYS A 240 -16.51 -5.37 7.68
C LYS A 240 -15.27 -5.16 8.56
N LEU A 241 -14.30 -4.40 8.05
CA LEU A 241 -13.11 -4.03 8.84
C LEU A 241 -13.49 -3.08 9.97
N LEU A 242 -14.27 -2.05 9.68
CA LEU A 242 -14.70 -1.06 10.68
C LEU A 242 -15.59 -1.66 11.75
N SER A 243 -16.49 -2.59 11.41
CA SER A 243 -17.37 -3.26 12.38
C SER A 243 -16.66 -4.33 13.21
N GLY A 244 -15.46 -4.75 12.81
CA GLY A 244 -14.74 -5.86 13.43
C GLY A 244 -15.24 -7.24 13.02
N ALA A 245 -16.17 -7.33 12.05
CA ALA A 245 -16.55 -8.60 11.43
C ALA A 245 -15.34 -9.31 10.79
N VAL A 246 -14.36 -8.54 10.32
CA VAL A 246 -13.05 -9.01 9.88
C VAL A 246 -11.96 -8.21 10.58
N SER A 247 -10.96 -8.90 11.14
CA SER A 247 -9.76 -8.24 11.68
C SER A 247 -8.78 -7.91 10.54
N PRO A 248 -8.20 -6.69 10.48
CA PRO A 248 -7.13 -6.36 9.55
C PRO A 248 -5.98 -7.37 9.66
N SER A 249 -5.47 -7.76 8.49
CA SER A 249 -4.36 -8.72 8.39
C SER A 249 -3.44 -8.47 7.18
N GLY A 250 -3.63 -7.35 6.49
CA GLY A 250 -2.71 -6.90 5.44
C GLY A 250 -1.42 -6.37 6.04
N LYS A 251 -0.34 -6.48 5.27
CA LYS A 251 1.00 -5.99 5.60
C LYS A 251 1.52 -5.12 4.45
N LEU A 252 2.30 -4.09 4.74
CA LEU A 252 2.89 -3.22 3.72
C LEU A 252 3.88 -4.00 2.84
N SER A 253 3.66 -4.02 1.53
CA SER A 253 4.64 -4.48 0.53
C SER A 253 5.74 -3.47 0.20
N MET A 254 5.80 -2.34 0.92
CA MET A 254 6.76 -1.26 0.71
C MET A 254 7.13 -0.59 2.04
N THR A 255 8.23 0.16 2.05
CA THR A 255 8.57 1.03 3.19
C THR A 255 7.92 2.39 3.01
N ILE A 256 7.27 2.91 4.06
CA ILE A 256 6.81 4.30 4.12
C ILE A 256 7.89 5.10 4.85
N ALA A 257 8.60 5.96 4.10
CA ALA A 257 9.61 6.85 4.63
C ALA A 257 8.98 8.05 5.35
N LYS A 258 9.79 8.77 6.14
CA LYS A 258 9.35 10.00 6.80
C LYS A 258 9.17 11.17 5.83
N ARG A 259 10.01 11.24 4.79
CA ARG A 259 9.95 12.25 3.73
C ARG A 259 10.22 11.61 2.37
N TYR A 260 9.82 12.29 1.30
CA TYR A 260 10.05 11.80 -0.06
C TYR A 260 11.55 11.70 -0.40
N GLU A 261 12.34 12.67 0.03
CA GLU A 261 13.79 12.74 -0.23
C GLU A 261 14.60 11.67 0.51
N ASP A 262 13.95 10.92 1.41
CA ASP A 262 14.60 9.84 2.14
C ASP A 262 14.65 8.53 1.32
N TYR A 263 13.86 8.42 0.25
CA TYR A 263 13.91 7.29 -0.67
C TYR A 263 15.22 7.30 -1.49
N PRO A 264 15.88 6.14 -1.71
CA PRO A 264 17.16 6.11 -2.42
C PRO A 264 17.05 6.49 -3.90
N ALA A 265 15.85 6.37 -4.48
CA ALA A 265 15.52 6.76 -5.84
C ALA A 265 14.65 8.04 -5.89
N SER A 266 14.80 8.97 -4.94
CA SER A 266 14.00 10.22 -4.91
C SER A 266 14.32 11.19 -6.06
N ASN A 267 15.36 10.92 -6.84
CA ASN A 267 15.74 11.64 -8.06
C ASN A 267 15.15 11.02 -9.33
N PHE A 268 14.24 10.05 -9.22
CA PHE A 268 13.55 9.43 -10.34
C PHE A 268 12.69 10.43 -11.14
N GLY A 269 12.49 10.17 -12.44
CA GLY A 269 11.54 10.91 -13.29
C GLY A 269 12.15 11.75 -14.41
N ASP A 270 13.44 11.56 -14.72
CA ASP A 270 14.01 12.13 -15.95
C ASP A 270 13.45 11.37 -17.17
N ALA A 271 12.73 12.11 -18.03
CA ALA A 271 12.05 11.56 -19.20
C ALA A 271 12.99 10.99 -20.28
N SER A 272 14.29 11.29 -20.20
CA SER A 272 15.31 10.82 -21.14
C SER A 272 16.06 9.60 -20.64
N HIS A 273 16.50 9.61 -19.38
CA HIS A 273 17.37 8.59 -18.81
C HIS A 273 17.43 8.72 -17.29
N THR A 274 17.29 7.61 -16.57
CA THR A 274 17.50 7.56 -15.11
C THR A 274 18.57 6.53 -14.79
N ASP A 275 19.61 6.94 -14.07
CA ASP A 275 20.61 6.03 -13.49
C ASP A 275 20.05 5.40 -12.22
N TYR A 276 20.03 4.07 -12.17
CA TYR A 276 19.54 3.31 -11.02
C TYR A 276 20.65 3.21 -9.98
N THR A 277 21.07 4.37 -9.47
CA THR A 277 22.22 4.49 -8.57
C THR A 277 22.04 3.69 -7.28
N GLU A 278 20.81 3.47 -6.84
CA GLU A 278 20.45 2.66 -5.68
C GLU A 278 20.79 1.17 -5.83
N ASP A 279 20.99 0.69 -7.05
CA ASP A 279 21.33 -0.70 -7.36
C ASP A 279 20.41 -1.70 -6.63
N ILE A 280 20.93 -2.74 -5.98
CA ILE A 280 20.13 -3.72 -5.23
C ILE A 280 19.48 -3.11 -3.98
N TYR A 281 19.87 -1.91 -3.55
CA TYR A 281 19.37 -1.25 -2.34
C TYR A 281 18.05 -0.51 -2.61
N VAL A 282 17.05 -1.21 -3.17
CA VAL A 282 15.71 -0.67 -3.37
C VAL A 282 14.86 -0.85 -2.10
N GLY A 283 14.20 0.23 -1.67
CA GLY A 283 13.23 0.20 -0.56
C GLY A 283 13.86 -0.27 0.75
N TYR A 284 13.28 -1.30 1.37
CA TYR A 284 13.74 -1.77 2.69
C TYR A 284 15.18 -2.28 2.67
N ARG A 285 15.70 -2.74 1.52
CA ARG A 285 17.12 -3.12 1.39
C ARG A 285 18.04 -1.94 1.68
N TYR A 286 17.68 -0.73 1.23
CA TYR A 286 18.41 0.49 1.59
C TYR A 286 18.15 0.90 3.03
N PHE A 287 16.88 1.05 3.43
CA PHE A 287 16.55 1.60 4.75
C PHE A 287 17.10 0.75 5.89
N GLU A 288 16.98 -0.58 5.82
CA GLU A 288 17.47 -1.46 6.86
C GLU A 288 18.98 -1.61 6.88
N THR A 289 19.66 -1.24 5.78
CA THR A 289 21.12 -1.27 5.68
C THR A 289 21.74 0.05 6.15
N PHE A 290 21.19 1.18 5.70
CA PHE A 290 21.85 2.50 5.78
C PHE A 290 21.11 3.56 6.61
N ALA A 291 19.76 3.51 6.68
CA ALA A 291 18.98 4.69 7.11
C ALA A 291 17.69 4.31 7.87
N LYS A 292 17.83 3.46 8.90
CA LYS A 292 16.67 2.93 9.65
C LYS A 292 15.84 4.04 10.29
N GLU A 293 16.48 5.11 10.75
CA GLU A 293 15.87 6.26 11.40
C GLU A 293 14.94 7.08 10.48
N LYS A 294 15.05 6.92 9.15
CA LYS A 294 14.24 7.63 8.15
C LYS A 294 12.91 6.93 7.82
N VAL A 295 12.66 5.76 8.40
CA VAL A 295 11.43 4.99 8.17
C VAL A 295 10.34 5.40 9.16
N ARG A 296 9.13 5.59 8.65
CA ARG A 296 7.91 5.71 9.46
C ARG A 296 7.29 4.34 9.70
N TYR A 297 6.93 3.64 8.62
CA TYR A 297 6.42 2.27 8.69
C TYR A 297 7.30 1.35 7.86
N PRO A 298 7.88 0.29 8.47
CA PRO A 298 8.82 -0.57 7.77
C PRO A 298 8.11 -1.51 6.80
N PHE A 299 8.87 -2.09 5.87
CA PHE A 299 8.37 -3.15 5.01
C PHE A 299 7.82 -4.32 5.84
N GLY A 300 6.67 -4.83 5.41
CA GLY A 300 5.97 -5.90 6.09
C GLY A 300 5.14 -5.46 7.29
N TYR A 301 5.13 -4.17 7.67
CA TYR A 301 4.36 -3.69 8.82
C TYR A 301 2.84 -3.70 8.57
N GLY A 302 2.08 -3.98 9.63
CA GLY A 302 0.63 -3.91 9.62
C GLY A 302 0.06 -4.50 10.91
N LEU A 303 -0.79 -3.73 11.59
CA LEU A 303 -1.42 -4.11 12.83
C LEU A 303 -2.65 -5.02 12.60
N SER A 304 -3.13 -5.61 13.69
CA SER A 304 -4.39 -6.35 13.75
C SER A 304 -5.18 -5.89 14.98
N TYR A 305 -6.45 -6.28 15.11
CA TYR A 305 -7.22 -6.06 16.34
C TYR A 305 -6.79 -6.99 17.49
N THR A 306 -5.93 -7.97 17.19
CA THR A 306 -5.31 -8.88 18.16
C THR A 306 -3.78 -8.80 18.07
N THR A 307 -3.09 -9.47 18.99
CA THR A 307 -1.62 -9.53 19.05
C THR A 307 -1.12 -10.96 18.89
N PHE A 308 0.04 -11.15 18.27
CA PHE A 308 0.63 -12.47 18.07
C PHE A 308 2.02 -12.57 18.70
N SER A 309 2.39 -13.79 19.09
CA SER A 309 3.79 -14.14 19.33
C SER A 309 4.25 -15.09 18.24
N VAL A 310 5.44 -14.82 17.68
CA VAL A 310 6.12 -15.66 16.70
C VAL A 310 7.41 -16.19 17.33
N ASP A 311 7.55 -17.50 17.37
CA ASP A 311 8.74 -18.21 17.85
C ASP A 311 9.38 -19.00 16.69
N PRO A 312 10.45 -18.48 16.08
CA PRO A 312 11.07 -19.08 14.92
C PRO A 312 12.29 -19.94 15.25
N SER A 313 12.51 -21.01 14.48
CA SER A 313 13.71 -21.84 14.58
C SER A 313 14.10 -22.41 13.22
N LEU A 314 15.41 -22.45 12.94
CA LEU A 314 15.98 -23.15 11.80
C LEU A 314 16.00 -24.66 12.09
N THR A 315 15.37 -25.46 11.22
CA THR A 315 15.25 -26.92 11.42
C THR A 315 16.10 -27.74 10.44
N TYR A 316 16.36 -27.23 9.23
CA TYR A 316 17.16 -27.90 8.20
C TYR A 316 17.93 -26.90 7.34
N ALA A 317 19.12 -27.30 6.84
CA ALA A 317 20.04 -26.39 6.15
C ALA A 317 20.87 -26.99 4.99
N GLN A 318 20.71 -28.27 4.61
CA GLN A 318 21.65 -28.90 3.65
C GLN A 318 21.38 -28.56 2.18
N GLN A 319 20.12 -28.45 1.76
CA GLN A 319 19.70 -28.18 0.37
C GLN A 319 18.83 -26.92 0.26
N GLY A 320 19.14 -25.91 1.06
CA GLY A 320 18.28 -24.77 1.37
C GLY A 320 18.07 -24.69 2.87
N ALA A 321 17.22 -23.77 3.32
CA ALA A 321 16.88 -23.64 4.74
C ALA A 321 15.39 -23.95 4.96
N GLU A 322 15.06 -24.58 6.08
CA GLU A 322 13.69 -24.71 6.56
C GLU A 322 13.55 -23.96 7.88
N ILE A 323 12.62 -23.01 7.90
CA ILE A 323 12.33 -22.21 9.09
C ILE A 323 10.98 -22.66 9.64
N CYS A 324 10.99 -23.31 10.80
CA CYS A 324 9.78 -23.58 11.56
C CYS A 324 9.39 -22.32 12.32
N VAL A 325 8.10 -21.95 12.27
CA VAL A 325 7.53 -20.84 13.02
C VAL A 325 6.32 -21.31 13.80
N LYS A 326 6.32 -21.06 15.11
CA LYS A 326 5.16 -21.27 15.97
C LYS A 326 4.50 -19.92 16.22
N VAL A 327 3.24 -19.81 15.82
CA VAL A 327 2.45 -18.59 15.93
C VAL A 327 1.35 -18.81 16.94
N LYS A 328 1.24 -17.90 17.92
CA LYS A 328 0.14 -17.89 18.89
C LYS A 328 -0.60 -16.57 18.84
N ASN A 329 -1.93 -16.63 18.78
CA ASN A 329 -2.76 -15.46 19.02
C ASN A 329 -2.85 -15.19 20.53
N THR A 330 -2.18 -14.14 20.97
CA THR A 330 -2.08 -13.74 22.39
C THR A 330 -3.09 -12.68 22.81
N GLY A 331 -3.85 -12.12 21.86
CA GLY A 331 -4.86 -11.11 22.15
C GLY A 331 -6.24 -11.71 22.44
N LYS A 332 -7.28 -10.88 22.27
CA LYS A 332 -8.63 -11.17 22.77
C LYS A 332 -9.65 -11.49 21.68
N CYS A 333 -9.29 -11.38 20.41
CA CYS A 333 -10.17 -11.67 19.29
C CYS A 333 -9.46 -12.52 18.23
N ALA A 334 -10.23 -13.12 17.33
CA ALA A 334 -9.68 -13.93 16.26
C ALA A 334 -8.94 -13.05 15.24
N GLY A 335 -7.87 -13.58 14.65
CA GLY A 335 -7.08 -12.88 13.65
C GLY A 335 -6.17 -13.80 12.86
N ARG A 336 -5.56 -13.26 11.80
CA ARG A 336 -4.54 -13.94 11.00
C ARG A 336 -3.21 -13.21 11.16
N CYS A 337 -2.13 -13.97 11.22
CA CYS A 337 -0.77 -13.45 11.28
C CYS A 337 -0.05 -13.75 9.97
N ALA A 338 0.67 -12.77 9.42
CA ALA A 338 1.59 -12.97 8.30
C ALA A 338 3.02 -12.98 8.84
N VAL A 339 3.67 -14.14 8.81
CA VAL A 339 5.07 -14.34 9.20
C VAL A 339 5.95 -14.20 7.97
N GLN A 340 7.03 -13.43 8.10
CA GLN A 340 7.98 -13.10 7.05
C GLN A 340 9.36 -13.60 7.46
N VAL A 341 10.06 -14.26 6.53
CA VAL A 341 11.42 -14.79 6.72
C VAL A 341 12.40 -13.98 5.91
N TYR A 342 13.42 -13.45 6.58
CA TYR A 342 14.50 -12.67 5.99
C TYR A 342 15.84 -13.38 6.15
N VAL A 343 16.76 -13.09 5.23
CA VAL A 343 18.16 -13.51 5.35
C VAL A 343 19.06 -12.28 5.42
N GLN A 344 20.14 -12.41 6.19
CA GLN A 344 21.34 -11.59 6.07
C GLN A 344 22.44 -12.50 5.49
N LYS A 345 22.88 -12.16 4.28
CA LYS A 345 23.95 -12.91 3.58
C LYS A 345 25.33 -12.47 4.12
N PRO A 346 26.40 -13.25 3.87
CA PRO A 346 27.76 -12.77 4.02
C PRO A 346 27.97 -11.47 3.22
N PHE A 347 28.87 -10.59 3.67
CA PHE A 347 29.08 -9.28 3.04
C PHE A 347 29.36 -9.37 1.54
N GLY A 348 30.18 -10.33 1.10
CA GLY A 348 30.54 -10.49 -0.30
C GLY A 348 31.54 -9.43 -0.77
N LYS A 349 31.63 -9.19 -2.08
CA LYS A 349 32.60 -8.25 -2.66
C LYS A 349 32.15 -6.79 -2.62
N ASP A 350 30.89 -6.54 -2.93
CA ASP A 350 30.29 -5.19 -3.06
C ASP A 350 29.22 -4.91 -1.99
N GLY A 351 29.18 -5.75 -0.95
CA GLY A 351 28.20 -5.68 0.12
C GLY A 351 26.88 -6.38 -0.21
N ASN A 352 26.10 -6.68 0.83
CA ASN A 352 24.76 -7.23 0.71
C ASN A 352 23.78 -6.49 1.63
N PRO A 353 22.48 -6.42 1.28
CA PRO A 353 21.47 -5.86 2.17
C PRO A 353 21.43 -6.60 3.51
N LYS A 354 21.23 -5.86 4.62
CA LYS A 354 21.13 -6.46 5.97
C LYS A 354 19.91 -7.39 6.12
N ARG A 355 18.88 -7.20 5.30
CA ARG A 355 17.65 -8.00 5.30
C ARG A 355 17.18 -8.19 3.85
N GLU A 356 16.88 -9.43 3.49
CA GLU A 356 16.19 -9.76 2.24
C GLU A 356 15.10 -10.80 2.48
N LEU A 357 13.87 -10.52 2.04
CA LEU A 357 12.73 -11.44 2.18
C LEU A 357 12.95 -12.68 1.32
N VAL A 358 12.94 -13.86 1.94
CA VAL A 358 13.17 -15.15 1.28
C VAL A 358 12.00 -16.11 1.39
N GLY A 359 11.04 -15.85 2.28
CA GLY A 359 9.82 -16.63 2.43
C GLY A 359 8.78 -15.90 3.27
N PHE A 360 7.52 -16.31 3.17
CA PHE A 360 6.46 -15.83 4.05
C PHE A 360 5.36 -16.88 4.16
N TYR A 361 4.57 -16.79 5.22
CA TYR A 361 3.42 -17.64 5.48
C TYR A 361 2.33 -16.83 6.17
N LYS A 362 1.07 -17.05 5.81
CA LYS A 362 -0.07 -16.42 6.47
C LYS A 362 -0.93 -17.50 7.12
N THR A 363 -1.20 -17.34 8.40
CA THR A 363 -1.90 -18.37 9.17
C THR A 363 -3.35 -18.55 8.73
N GLY A 364 -3.95 -19.66 9.19
CA GLY A 364 -5.39 -19.77 9.39
C GLY A 364 -5.96 -18.63 10.26
N LEU A 365 -7.30 -18.57 10.36
CA LEU A 365 -7.94 -17.68 11.31
C LEU A 365 -7.77 -18.27 12.71
N LEU A 366 -6.90 -17.69 13.52
CA LEU A 366 -6.61 -18.19 14.86
C LEU A 366 -7.59 -17.56 15.85
N PRO A 367 -8.36 -18.34 16.63
CA PRO A 367 -9.12 -17.80 17.76
C PRO A 367 -8.17 -17.24 18.83
N ALA A 368 -8.70 -16.49 19.79
CA ALA A 368 -7.91 -16.03 20.94
C ALA A 368 -7.28 -17.23 21.67
N GLY A 369 -5.96 -17.18 21.91
CA GLY A 369 -5.20 -18.30 22.49
C GLY A 369 -4.86 -19.43 21.52
N GLY A 370 -5.37 -19.41 20.28
CA GLY A 370 -5.09 -20.41 19.26
C GLY A 370 -3.65 -20.34 18.73
N GLU A 371 -3.16 -21.49 18.27
CA GLU A 371 -1.78 -21.68 17.81
C GLU A 371 -1.74 -22.39 16.46
N GLU A 372 -0.73 -22.09 15.66
CA GLU A 372 -0.45 -22.76 14.39
C GLU A 372 1.07 -22.83 14.19
N GLU A 373 1.55 -23.98 13.73
CA GLU A 373 2.95 -24.22 13.39
C GLU A 373 3.07 -24.40 11.88
N ALA A 374 4.06 -23.74 11.27
CA ALA A 374 4.32 -23.81 9.85
C ALA A 374 5.81 -23.93 9.57
N VAL A 375 6.16 -24.68 8.51
CA VAL A 375 7.53 -24.77 7.99
C VAL A 375 7.61 -24.00 6.68
N ILE A 376 8.52 -23.04 6.63
CA ILE A 376 8.76 -22.18 5.47
C ILE A 376 10.06 -22.62 4.81
N SER A 377 9.95 -23.24 3.63
CA SER A 377 11.11 -23.66 2.85
C SER A 377 11.73 -22.48 2.09
N VAL A 378 13.02 -22.27 2.30
CA VAL A 378 13.86 -21.29 1.61
C VAL A 378 14.81 -22.05 0.67
N PRO A 379 14.50 -22.11 -0.64
CA PRO A 379 15.38 -22.78 -1.60
C PRO A 379 16.67 -21.98 -1.80
N VAL A 380 17.78 -22.68 -2.07
CA VAL A 380 19.13 -22.07 -2.19
C VAL A 380 19.16 -20.89 -3.16
N TYR A 381 18.45 -20.95 -4.29
CA TYR A 381 18.45 -19.85 -5.27
C TYR A 381 17.89 -18.53 -4.72
N ARG A 382 17.15 -18.53 -3.60
CA ARG A 382 16.68 -17.29 -2.95
C ARG A 382 17.73 -16.60 -2.10
N VAL A 383 18.87 -17.25 -1.84
CA VAL A 383 19.96 -16.71 -1.02
C VAL A 383 21.27 -16.53 -1.81
N THR A 384 21.23 -16.64 -3.13
CA THR A 384 22.38 -16.39 -4.02
C THR A 384 22.61 -14.91 -4.26
N THR A 385 23.78 -14.60 -4.83
CA THR A 385 24.15 -13.28 -5.38
C THR A 385 24.47 -13.45 -6.86
N TYR A 386 24.23 -12.43 -7.68
CA TYR A 386 24.70 -12.41 -9.06
C TYR A 386 26.07 -11.73 -9.11
N ASP A 387 27.08 -12.44 -9.61
CA ASP A 387 28.42 -11.90 -9.84
C ASP A 387 28.51 -11.40 -11.29
N GLU A 388 28.63 -10.09 -11.44
CA GLU A 388 28.69 -9.43 -12.74
C GLU A 388 29.97 -9.76 -13.52
N GLU A 389 31.11 -9.89 -12.84
CA GLU A 389 32.41 -10.12 -13.50
C GLU A 389 32.48 -11.48 -14.17
N THR A 390 31.88 -12.49 -13.54
CA THR A 390 31.86 -13.86 -14.06
C THR A 390 30.53 -14.24 -14.69
N SER A 391 29.55 -13.32 -14.73
CA SER A 391 28.18 -13.56 -15.18
C SER A 391 27.61 -14.85 -14.58
N SER A 392 27.65 -14.97 -13.25
CA SER A 392 27.32 -16.23 -12.57
C SER A 392 26.44 -16.01 -11.34
N GLU A 393 25.57 -16.98 -11.05
CA GLU A 393 24.86 -17.04 -9.77
C GLU A 393 25.70 -17.81 -8.76
N VAL A 394 26.04 -17.13 -7.67
CA VAL A 394 26.96 -17.62 -6.65
C VAL A 394 26.27 -17.76 -5.31
N LEU A 395 26.58 -18.86 -4.61
CA LEU A 395 26.38 -18.97 -3.17
C LEU A 395 27.68 -18.51 -2.52
N LEU A 396 27.61 -17.48 -1.69
CA LEU A 396 28.79 -16.94 -1.02
C LEU A 396 29.26 -17.92 0.07
N GLY A 397 30.55 -17.91 0.35
CA GLY A 397 31.09 -18.57 1.53
C GLY A 397 30.90 -17.69 2.77
N GLY A 398 30.61 -18.29 3.91
CA GLY A 398 30.45 -17.57 5.18
C GLY A 398 29.10 -17.82 5.85
N GLU A 399 28.79 -16.98 6.84
CA GLU A 399 27.59 -17.13 7.67
C GLU A 399 26.36 -16.44 7.05
N TYR A 400 25.29 -17.21 6.90
CA TYR A 400 23.95 -16.74 6.59
C TYR A 400 23.11 -16.73 7.86
N VAL A 401 22.53 -15.59 8.21
CA VAL A 401 21.66 -15.45 9.38
C VAL A 401 20.21 -15.31 8.93
N PHE A 402 19.33 -16.19 9.39
CA PHE A 402 17.90 -16.15 9.09
C PHE A 402 17.14 -15.47 10.23
N PHE A 403 16.17 -14.64 9.85
CA PHE A 403 15.27 -13.95 10.78
C PHE A 403 13.83 -14.24 10.40
N ALA A 404 12.92 -14.30 11.39
CA ALA A 404 11.49 -14.37 11.11
C ALA A 404 10.66 -13.59 12.13
N GLY A 405 9.57 -12.98 11.66
CA GLY A 405 8.64 -12.20 12.47
C GLY A 405 7.53 -11.57 11.64
N GLU A 406 6.85 -10.58 12.19
CA GLU A 406 5.68 -9.98 11.54
C GLU A 406 6.03 -8.90 10.51
N ASP A 407 7.22 -8.32 10.58
CA ASP A 407 7.77 -7.32 9.66
C ASP A 407 9.31 -7.35 9.71
N VAL A 408 9.96 -6.57 8.85
CA VAL A 408 11.43 -6.61 8.70
C VAL A 408 12.20 -6.18 9.96
N ARG A 409 11.57 -5.42 10.88
CA ARG A 409 12.19 -4.92 12.11
C ARG A 409 11.87 -5.76 13.33
N SER A 410 10.66 -6.28 13.42
CA SER A 410 10.25 -7.16 14.53
C SER A 410 10.79 -8.59 14.40
N ALA A 411 11.31 -8.96 13.21
CA ALA A 411 11.88 -10.27 12.95
C ALA A 411 13.07 -10.60 13.86
N LYS A 412 12.98 -11.76 14.52
CA LYS A 412 14.00 -12.29 15.43
C LYS A 412 14.86 -13.33 14.72
N GLU A 413 16.08 -13.52 15.19
CA GLU A 413 16.96 -14.56 14.65
C GLU A 413 16.31 -15.95 14.83
N ALA A 414 16.20 -16.68 13.72
CA ALA A 414 15.70 -18.06 13.68
C ALA A 414 16.85 -19.07 13.70
N GLY A 415 18.03 -18.69 13.19
CA GLY A 415 19.22 -19.53 13.19
C GLY A 415 20.26 -19.08 12.16
N ARG A 416 21.40 -19.74 12.17
CA ARG A 416 22.57 -19.43 11.34
C ARG A 416 23.06 -20.67 10.60
N VAL A 417 23.57 -20.47 9.40
CA VAL A 417 24.16 -21.54 8.57
C VAL A 417 25.45 -21.02 7.96
N ALA A 418 26.54 -21.77 8.11
CA ALA A 418 27.77 -21.52 7.36
C ALA A 418 27.74 -22.31 6.04
N THR A 419 28.10 -21.66 4.94
CA THR A 419 28.22 -22.29 3.62
C THR A 419 29.64 -22.18 3.10
N GLU A 420 30.05 -23.19 2.31
CA GLU A 420 31.21 -23.08 1.43
C GLU A 420 30.79 -22.35 0.14
N GLY A 421 31.61 -21.39 -0.28
CA GLY A 421 31.34 -20.60 -1.47
C GLY A 421 31.41 -21.46 -2.73
N ARG A 422 30.44 -21.32 -3.63
CA ARG A 422 30.40 -22.05 -4.90
C ARG A 422 29.58 -21.33 -5.97
N VAL A 423 29.94 -21.56 -7.22
CA VAL A 423 29.12 -21.19 -8.37
C VAL A 423 28.00 -22.21 -8.52
N LEU A 424 26.75 -21.76 -8.57
CA LEU A 424 25.59 -22.64 -8.82
C LEU A 424 25.25 -22.73 -10.30
N ARG A 425 25.40 -21.62 -11.01
CA ARG A 425 25.06 -21.53 -12.42
C ARG A 425 25.90 -20.47 -13.12
N HIS A 426 26.53 -20.85 -14.22
CA HIS A 426 27.10 -19.90 -15.16
C HIS A 426 25.99 -19.38 -16.08
N LEU A 427 25.92 -18.07 -16.25
CA LEU A 427 24.99 -17.37 -17.11
C LEU A 427 25.78 -16.67 -18.23
N ALA A 428 25.20 -15.62 -18.80
CA ALA A 428 25.85 -14.78 -19.79
C ALA A 428 25.47 -13.32 -19.53
N GLU A 429 26.40 -12.41 -19.76
CA GLU A 429 26.15 -10.97 -19.68
C GLU A 429 25.00 -10.57 -20.62
N ARG A 430 23.93 -10.02 -20.04
CA ARG A 430 22.74 -9.55 -20.75
C ARG A 430 22.19 -8.31 -20.04
N GLY A 431 21.89 -7.27 -20.81
CA GLY A 431 21.32 -6.03 -20.26
C GLY A 431 22.30 -5.16 -19.46
N ALA A 432 23.62 -5.40 -19.57
CA ALA A 432 24.63 -4.59 -18.90
C ALA A 432 24.58 -3.11 -19.34
N PRO A 433 24.85 -2.16 -18.43
CA PRO A 433 24.86 -0.75 -18.76
C PRO A 433 25.98 -0.43 -19.76
N ARG A 434 25.66 0.37 -20.79
CA ARG A 434 26.65 0.78 -21.80
C ARG A 434 27.63 1.84 -21.30
N LYS A 435 27.26 2.57 -20.25
CA LYS A 435 28.07 3.62 -19.63
C LYS A 435 28.14 3.33 -18.14
N PRO A 436 29.32 3.43 -17.50
CA PRO A 436 29.43 3.30 -16.07
C PRO A 436 28.81 4.51 -15.37
N PHE A 437 28.19 4.27 -14.23
CA PHE A 437 27.68 5.29 -13.31
C PHE A 437 27.90 4.80 -11.87
N PRO A 438 28.01 5.70 -10.89
CA PRO A 438 28.22 5.30 -9.50
C PRO A 438 26.98 4.63 -8.91
N VAL A 439 27.18 3.61 -8.08
CA VAL A 439 26.12 2.90 -7.36
C VAL A 439 26.38 2.87 -5.86
N PHE A 440 25.32 2.74 -5.06
CA PHE A 440 25.43 2.51 -3.62
C PHE A 440 26.21 1.22 -3.34
N ARG A 441 27.08 1.27 -2.33
CA ARG A 441 27.81 0.11 -1.81
C ARG A 441 27.71 0.13 -0.29
N ALA A 442 27.55 -1.05 0.30
CA ALA A 442 27.69 -1.15 1.75
C ALA A 442 29.17 -1.09 2.13
N GLU A 443 29.47 -0.46 3.27
CA GLU A 443 30.74 -0.60 3.96
C GLU A 443 30.54 -1.63 5.08
N ASP A 444 31.58 -2.43 5.37
CA ASP A 444 31.56 -3.56 6.32
C ASP A 444 31.25 -3.14 7.77
#